data_AF-A0A970LFA7-F1
#
_entry.id   AF-A0A970LFA7-F1
#
_cell.length_a   1.000
_cell.length_b   1.000
_cell.length_c   1.000
_cell.angle_alpha   90.00
_cell.angle_beta   90.00
_cell.angle_gamma   90.00
#
_symmetry.space_group_name_H-M   'P 1'
#
loop_
_entity.id
_entity.type
_entity.pdbx_description
1 polymer ?
#
loop_
_entity_poly.entity_id
_entity_poly.type
_entity_poly.pdbx_seq_one_letter_code
_entity_poly.pdbx_strand_id
1 'polypeptide(L)'
;IAERDKYGANDIPPGLTGWAQINGRDTVTIEDKARYDGYYTENIGLMFDIKCFFGTIVSVLKRDGVLEGGTGNKQKDEESISGWKEYLSQEKTVT
;
A
#
# COMPACT_ATOMS: atom_id res chain seq x y z
N ILE A 1 -14.39 -1.36 -4.45
CA ILE A 1 -14.63 -0.12 -5.24
C ILE A 1 -14.88 1.04 -4.28
N ALA A 2 -15.97 1.02 -3.50
CA ALA A 2 -16.30 2.06 -2.52
C ALA A 2 -15.15 2.49 -1.59
N GLU A 3 -14.32 1.55 -1.11
CA GLU A 3 -13.21 1.91 -0.21
C GLU A 3 -12.10 2.70 -0.92
N ARG A 4 -11.81 2.39 -2.18
CA ARG A 4 -10.81 3.08 -3.00
C ARG A 4 -11.26 4.50 -3.35
N ASP A 5 -12.56 4.68 -3.59
CA ASP A 5 -13.15 5.99 -3.91
C ASP A 5 -12.91 7.01 -2.79
N LYS A 6 -12.89 6.56 -1.52
CA LYS A 6 -12.62 7.44 -0.37
C LYS A 6 -11.27 8.14 -0.41
N TYR A 7 -10.30 7.57 -1.13
CA TYR A 7 -8.92 8.05 -1.16
C TYR A 7 -8.46 8.46 -2.57
N GLY A 8 -9.38 8.64 -3.53
CA GLY A 8 -9.02 8.99 -4.92
C GLY A 8 -8.27 7.89 -5.69
N ALA A 9 -8.15 6.69 -5.12
CA ALA A 9 -7.34 5.61 -5.70
C ALA A 9 -7.91 5.07 -7.04
N ASN A 10 -9.14 5.43 -7.42
CA ASN A 10 -9.73 5.07 -8.70
C ASN A 10 -9.52 6.14 -9.78
N ASP A 11 -8.90 7.28 -9.45
CA ASP A 11 -8.60 8.35 -10.40
C ASP A 11 -7.44 7.98 -11.34
N ILE A 12 -6.72 6.91 -11.01
CA ILE A 12 -5.63 6.35 -11.80
C ILE A 12 -5.93 4.89 -12.19
N PRO A 13 -5.43 4.42 -13.35
CA PRO A 13 -5.60 3.03 -13.75
C PRO A 13 -4.83 2.07 -12.81
N PRO A 14 -5.33 0.84 -12.61
CA PRO A 14 -4.62 -0.16 -11.81
C PRO A 14 -3.30 -0.56 -12.46
N GLY A 15 -2.26 -0.74 -11.64
CA GLY A 15 -0.92 -1.17 -12.06
C GLY A 15 -0.63 -2.65 -11.76
N LEU A 16 0.42 -3.19 -12.39
CA LEU A 16 0.96 -4.52 -12.10
C LEU A 16 1.61 -4.59 -10.71
N THR A 17 2.24 -3.49 -10.29
CA THR A 17 2.76 -3.26 -8.95
C THR A 17 2.33 -1.89 -8.47
N GLY A 18 2.56 -1.59 -7.18
CA GLY A 18 2.22 -0.32 -6.58
C GLY A 18 2.64 -0.26 -5.12
N TRP A 19 2.35 0.87 -4.49
CA TRP A 19 2.77 1.12 -3.11
C TRP A 19 2.24 0.08 -2.12
N ALA A 20 0.97 -0.32 -2.25
CA ALA A 20 0.40 -1.39 -1.43
C ALA A 20 1.07 -2.76 -1.67
N GLN A 21 1.54 -3.03 -2.88
CA GLN A 21 2.17 -4.32 -3.23
C GLN A 21 3.53 -4.49 -2.56
N ILE A 22 4.30 -3.41 -2.42
CA ILE A 22 5.62 -3.48 -1.78
C ILE A 22 5.58 -3.37 -0.25
N ASN A 23 4.44 -2.99 0.33
CA ASN A 23 4.25 -2.81 1.79
C ASN A 23 3.46 -3.95 2.47
N GLY A 24 3.36 -5.13 1.85
CA GLY A 24 2.75 -6.32 2.48
C GLY A 24 1.92 -7.20 1.55
N ARG A 25 1.59 -6.69 0.35
CA ARG A 25 0.96 -7.45 -0.73
C ARG A 25 -0.38 -8.10 -0.34
N ASP A 26 -0.37 -9.37 0.06
CA ASP A 26 -1.58 -10.14 0.38
C ASP A 26 -1.97 -10.02 1.86
N THR A 27 -1.07 -9.55 2.72
CA THR A 27 -1.34 -9.34 4.16
C THR A 27 -2.05 -8.03 4.45
N VAL A 28 -2.01 -7.08 3.51
CA VAL A 28 -2.59 -5.74 3.65
C VAL A 28 -4.11 -5.83 3.59
N THR A 29 -4.80 -5.24 4.57
CA THR A 29 -6.25 -5.22 4.59
C THR A 29 -6.81 -4.39 3.43
N ILE A 30 -8.09 -4.57 3.07
CA ILE A 30 -8.68 -3.84 1.94
C ILE A 30 -8.71 -2.32 2.18
N GLU A 31 -8.97 -1.89 3.42
CA GLU A 31 -8.95 -0.48 3.79
C GLU A 31 -7.53 0.08 3.71
N ASP A 32 -6.57 -0.67 4.24
CA ASP A 32 -5.18 -0.30 4.22
C ASP A 32 -4.62 -0.18 2.79
N LYS A 33 -5.03 -1.11 1.92
CA LYS A 33 -4.70 -1.08 0.50
C LYS A 33 -5.26 0.18 -0.17
N ALA A 34 -6.50 0.54 0.13
CA ALA A 34 -7.11 1.76 -0.40
C ALA A 34 -6.36 3.03 0.05
N ARG A 35 -5.88 3.07 1.30
CA ARG A 35 -5.05 4.17 1.82
C ARG A 35 -3.68 4.25 1.15
N TYR A 36 -2.98 3.11 0.98
CA TYR A 36 -1.73 3.07 0.22
C TYR A 36 -1.91 3.56 -1.22
N ASP A 37 -2.99 3.16 -1.88
CA ASP A 37 -3.26 3.53 -3.26
C ASP A 37 -3.64 5.01 -3.39
N GLY A 38 -4.36 5.57 -2.40
CA GLY A 38 -4.62 7.01 -2.32
C GLY A 38 -3.35 7.82 -2.07
N TYR A 39 -2.49 7.37 -1.15
CA TYR A 39 -1.19 8.00 -0.92
C TYR A 39 -0.32 8.00 -2.17
N TYR A 40 -0.30 6.90 -2.93
CA TYR A 40 0.38 6.85 -4.22
C TYR A 40 -0.20 7.87 -5.21
N THR A 41 -1.54 8.00 -5.26
CA THR A 41 -2.21 8.95 -6.15
C THR A 41 -1.81 10.40 -5.84
N GLU A 42 -1.70 10.75 -4.56
CA GLU A 42 -1.25 12.08 -4.12
C GLU A 42 0.24 12.35 -4.37
N ASN A 43 1.07 11.31 -4.41
CA ASN A 43 2.53 11.41 -4.48
C ASN A 43 3.09 10.86 -5.81
N ILE A 44 2.26 10.74 -6.83
CA ILE A 44 2.64 10.16 -8.11
C ILE A 44 3.82 10.92 -8.73
N GLY A 45 4.85 10.20 -9.15
CA GLY A 45 6.04 10.80 -9.73
C GLY A 45 7.14 9.76 -9.97
N LEU A 46 8.10 10.13 -10.83
CA LEU A 46 9.15 9.21 -11.29
C LEU A 46 9.95 8.58 -10.14
N MET A 47 10.27 9.36 -9.10
CA MET A 47 11.03 8.85 -7.95
C MET A 47 10.22 7.81 -7.16
N PHE A 48 8.92 8.04 -7.03
CA PHE A 48 8.02 7.11 -6.34
C PHE A 48 7.84 5.82 -7.14
N ASP A 49 7.72 5.92 -8.47
CA ASP A 49 7.67 4.75 -9.35
C ASP A 49 8.94 3.91 -9.30
N ILE A 50 10.11 4.56 -9.25
CA ILE A 50 11.41 3.89 -9.06
C ILE A 50 11.43 3.15 -7.71
N LYS A 51 10.91 3.77 -6.64
CA LYS A 51 10.80 3.14 -5.31
C LYS A 51 9.90 1.90 -5.36
N CYS A 52 8.73 2.00 -5.99
CA CYS A 52 7.85 0.85 -6.22
C CYS A 52 8.52 -0.25 -7.03
N PHE A 53 9.28 0.10 -8.08
CA PHE A 53 9.97 -0.86 -8.92
C PHE A 53 11.02 -1.66 -8.15
N PHE A 54 11.95 -0.99 -7.46
CA PHE A 54 12.98 -1.68 -6.67
C PHE A 54 12.39 -2.39 -5.45
N GLY A 55 11.39 -1.80 -4.80
CA GLY A 55 10.66 -2.46 -3.71
C GLY A 55 10.01 -3.77 -4.15
N THR A 56 9.50 -3.81 -5.39
CA THR A 56 8.93 -5.04 -5.97
C THR A 56 10.00 -6.12 -6.13
N ILE A 57 11.19 -5.76 -6.64
CA ILE A 57 12.30 -6.71 -6.78
C ILE A 57 12.68 -7.28 -5.41
N VAL A 58 12.80 -6.44 -4.39
CA VAL A 58 13.15 -6.87 -3.03
C VAL A 58 12.06 -7.76 -2.43
N SER A 59 10.80 -7.38 -2.53
CA SER A 59 9.65 -8.17 -2.02
C SER A 59 9.59 -9.56 -2.67
N VAL A 60 9.79 -9.63 -3.99
CA VAL A 60 9.82 -10.91 -4.72
C VAL A 60 11.00 -11.78 -4.31
N LEU A 61 12.20 -11.20 -4.15
CA LEU A 61 13.38 -11.94 -3.70
C LEU A 61 13.25 -12.50 -2.29
N LYS A 62 12.64 -11.73 -1.38
CA LYS A 62 12.39 -12.14 0.00
C LYS A 62 11.19 -13.08 0.16
N ARG A 63 10.34 -13.19 -0.87
CA ARG A 63 9.01 -13.82 -0.79
C ARG A 63 8.13 -13.18 0.31
N ASP A 64 8.36 -11.90 0.59
CA ASP A 64 7.61 -11.16 1.60
C ASP A 64 6.16 -10.96 1.14
N GLY A 65 5.20 -11.24 2.02
CA GLY A 65 3.78 -10.94 1.79
C GLY A 65 3.01 -11.95 0.93
N VAL A 66 3.55 -13.15 0.68
CA VAL A 66 2.84 -14.24 -0.01
C VAL A 66 2.12 -15.10 1.03
N LEU A 67 0.79 -14.96 1.12
CA LEU A 67 -0.05 -15.89 1.87
C LEU A 67 -0.65 -16.90 0.89
N GLU A 68 -0.42 -18.19 1.12
CA GLU A 68 -1.18 -19.26 0.43
C GLU A 68 -2.64 -19.24 0.92
N GLY A 69 -3.45 -18.32 0.37
CA GLY A 69 -4.92 -18.38 0.45
C GLY A 69 -5.67 -17.39 1.36
N GLY A 70 -5.12 -16.22 1.72
CA GLY A 70 -5.75 -15.34 2.73
C GLY A 70 -6.05 -13.92 2.30
N THR A 71 -7.32 -13.50 2.37
CA THR A 71 -7.71 -12.08 2.51
C THR A 71 -7.46 -11.68 3.98
N GLY A 72 -6.67 -10.64 4.22
CA GLY A 72 -6.33 -10.14 5.57
C GLY A 72 -7.55 -10.02 6.48
N ASN A 73 -7.44 -10.60 7.68
CA ASN A 73 -8.53 -10.75 8.64
C ASN A 73 -9.03 -9.36 9.11
N LYS A 74 -10.34 -9.18 9.15
CA LYS A 74 -10.99 -7.91 9.51
C LYS A 74 -10.91 -7.67 11.03
N GLN A 75 -10.11 -6.71 11.50
CA GLN A 75 -10.34 -6.13 12.82
C GLN A 75 -9.80 -4.68 12.95
N LYS A 76 -10.75 -3.80 13.32
CA LYS A 76 -10.69 -2.49 14.01
C LYS A 76 -9.96 -1.30 13.34
N ASP A 77 -10.79 -0.48 12.71
CA ASP A 77 -10.52 0.81 12.07
C ASP A 77 -9.65 1.79 12.92
N GLU A 78 -9.76 1.77 14.25
CA GLU A 78 -8.97 2.65 15.15
C GLU A 78 -7.48 2.26 15.23
N GLU A 79 -7.20 0.96 15.24
CA GLU A 79 -5.83 0.42 15.28
C GLU A 79 -5.16 0.64 13.93
N SER A 80 -5.90 0.44 12.84
CA SER A 80 -5.50 0.82 11.48
C SER A 80 -5.11 2.31 11.43
N ILE A 81 -5.99 3.25 11.82
CA ILE A 81 -5.70 4.69 11.75
C ILE A 81 -4.44 5.08 12.54
N SER A 82 -4.23 4.50 13.71
CA SER A 82 -3.04 4.79 14.52
C SER A 82 -1.77 4.28 13.85
N GLY A 83 -1.79 3.03 13.35
CA GLY A 83 -0.69 2.47 12.57
C GLY A 83 -0.40 3.27 11.29
N TRP A 84 -1.43 3.80 10.63
CA TRP A 84 -1.28 4.66 9.46
C TRP A 84 -0.55 5.96 9.74
N LYS A 85 -0.88 6.62 10.84
CA LYS A 85 -0.20 7.87 11.22
C LYS A 85 1.26 7.62 11.53
N GLU A 86 1.56 6.53 12.25
CA GLU A 86 2.92 6.13 12.54
C GLU A 86 3.70 5.80 11.26
N TYR A 87 3.09 5.02 10.36
CA TYR A 87 3.65 4.72 9.04
C TYR A 87 4.00 5.98 8.24
N LEU A 88 3.06 6.91 8.11
CA LEU A 88 3.28 8.17 7.38
C LEU A 88 4.37 9.02 8.04
N SER A 89 4.48 9.01 9.37
CA SER A 89 5.55 9.69 10.08
C SER A 89 6.91 9.10 9.73
N GLN A 90 7.03 7.76 9.67
CA GLN A 90 8.27 7.10 9.29
C GLN A 90 8.62 7.37 7.82
N GLU A 91 7.66 7.23 6.90
CA GLU A 91 7.88 7.41 5.47
C GLU A 91 8.35 8.83 5.11
N LYS A 92 7.78 9.87 5.76
CA LYS A 92 8.19 11.27 5.60
C LYS A 92 9.55 11.61 6.22
N THR A 93 10.08 10.78 7.11
CA THR A 93 11.44 10.97 7.65
C THR A 93 12.51 10.35 6.76
N VAL A 94 12.13 9.39 5.90
CA VAL A 94 13.03 8.66 5.01
C VAL A 94 13.10 9.30 3.61
N THR A 95 12.11 10.13 3.26
CA THR A 95 11.97 10.80 1.97
C THR A 95 12.27 12.28 2.09
#